data_AF-A0A942DPI9-F1
#
_entry.id   AF-A0A942DPI9-F1
#
_cell.length_a   1.000
_cell.length_b   1.000
_cell.length_c   1.000
_cell.angle_alpha   90.00
_cell.angle_beta   90.00
_cell.angle_gamma   90.00
#
_symmetry.space_group_name_H-M   'P 1'
#
loop_
_entity.id
_entity.type
_entity.pdbx_description
1 polymer ?
#
loop_
_entity_poly.entity_id
_entity_poly.type
_entity_poly.pdbx_seq_one_letter_code
_entity_poly.pdbx_strand_id
1 'polypeptide(L)'
;MHNKIVILITFMVSVTALASPKDVAAMIKESQSLREAAAKETSAAGRLKKLKEFETSLNAEIKSYEKASPTEGGDAEEKVVKFSFRFEPIFDLSKKKFTKTDCDKAKGRIELEDMSGKPEGSPLSANAEEALKWLEVVCK
;
A
#
# COMPACT_ATOMS: atom_id res chain seq x y z
N MET A 1 49.12 7.06 39.61
CA MET A 1 48.70 8.23 38.81
C MET A 1 47.65 7.77 37.82
N HIS A 2 46.56 8.53 37.78
CA HIS A 2 45.30 8.22 37.12
C HIS A 2 45.44 8.19 35.60
N ASN A 3 44.70 7.32 34.91
CA ASN A 3 44.08 7.70 33.64
C ASN A 3 42.69 7.08 33.56
N LYS A 4 41.69 7.95 33.73
CA LYS A 4 40.27 7.64 33.68
C LYS A 4 39.88 7.58 32.21
N ILE A 5 39.39 6.42 31.76
CA ILE A 5 38.76 6.26 30.45
C ILE A 5 37.42 6.99 30.50
N VAL A 6 37.30 8.08 29.76
CA VAL A 6 36.06 8.85 29.60
C VAL A 6 35.21 8.14 28.55
N ILE A 7 34.17 7.44 29.00
CA ILE A 7 33.11 6.91 28.13
C ILE A 7 32.21 8.09 27.75
N LEU A 8 32.35 8.56 26.52
CA LEU A 8 31.53 9.62 25.94
C LEU A 8 30.24 8.97 25.44
N ILE A 9 29.19 9.01 26.28
CA ILE A 9 27.84 8.60 25.90
C ILE A 9 27.29 9.69 24.97
N THR A 10 27.45 9.48 23.67
CA THR A 10 26.80 10.30 22.64
C THR A 10 25.31 9.98 22.66
N PHE A 11 24.54 10.80 23.39
CA PHE A 11 23.09 10.80 23.37
C PHE A 11 22.64 11.28 21.98
N MET A 12 22.45 10.33 21.06
CA MET A 12 21.92 10.60 19.73
C MET A 12 20.41 10.87 19.88
N VAL A 13 20.07 12.11 20.20
CA VAL A 13 18.70 12.62 20.11
C VAL A 13 18.31 12.56 18.64
N SER A 14 17.63 11.49 18.27
CA SER A 14 17.10 11.29 16.93
C SER A 14 16.06 12.37 16.69
N VAL A 15 16.45 13.41 15.94
CA VAL A 15 15.53 14.37 15.37
C VAL A 15 14.60 13.58 14.46
N THR A 16 13.42 13.20 14.96
CA THR A 16 12.36 12.69 14.11
C THR A 16 11.87 13.88 13.29
N ALA A 17 12.53 14.12 12.16
CA ALA A 17 11.93 14.89 11.09
C ALA A 17 10.60 14.20 10.79
N LEU A 18 9.47 14.84 11.11
CA LEU A 18 8.18 14.43 10.61
C LEU A 18 8.25 14.62 9.10
N ALA A 19 8.64 13.57 8.39
CA ALA A 19 8.54 13.54 6.94
C ALA A 19 7.08 13.78 6.57
N SER A 20 6.84 14.67 5.63
CA SER A 20 5.50 14.90 5.10
C SER A 20 4.93 13.57 4.58
N PRO A 21 3.62 13.32 4.79
CA PRO A 21 2.98 12.11 4.26
C PRO A 21 3.23 11.95 2.75
N LYS A 22 3.41 10.71 2.30
CA LYS A 22 3.62 10.34 0.89
C LYS A 22 2.34 10.58 0.10
N ASP A 23 2.47 11.23 -1.05
CA ASP A 23 1.38 11.35 -2.00
C ASP A 23 1.08 10.03 -2.73
N VAL A 24 -0.03 10.02 -3.49
CA VAL A 24 -0.46 8.84 -4.25
C VAL A 24 0.59 8.37 -5.27
N ALA A 25 1.39 9.27 -5.84
CA ALA A 25 2.41 8.89 -6.83
C ALA A 25 3.57 8.14 -6.17
N ALA A 26 3.99 8.56 -4.99
CA ALA A 26 4.95 7.83 -4.17
C ALA A 26 4.38 6.46 -3.72
N MET A 27 3.10 6.40 -3.34
CA MET A 27 2.44 5.14 -2.98
C MET A 27 2.32 4.16 -4.17
N ILE A 28 2.07 4.65 -5.38
CA ILE A 28 2.07 3.82 -6.59
C ILE A 28 3.47 3.24 -6.86
N LYS A 29 4.53 4.04 -6.74
CA LYS A 29 5.92 3.55 -6.92
C LYS A 29 6.28 2.48 -5.91
N GLU A 30 5.89 2.66 -4.64
CA GLU A 30 6.10 1.66 -3.61
C GLU A 30 5.31 0.38 -3.89
N SER A 31 4.05 0.51 -4.32
CA SER A 31 3.20 -0.59 -4.76
C SER A 31 3.87 -1.41 -5.85
N GLN A 32 4.39 -0.75 -6.89
CA GLN A 32 5.08 -1.38 -8.01
C GLN A 32 6.33 -2.14 -7.55
N SER A 33 7.17 -1.51 -6.71
CA SER A 33 8.38 -2.15 -6.17
C SER A 33 8.05 -3.41 -5.36
N LEU A 34 7.02 -3.35 -4.51
CA LEU A 34 6.60 -4.51 -3.72
C LEU A 34 5.94 -5.58 -4.58
N ARG A 35 5.20 -5.20 -5.63
CA ARG A 35 4.61 -6.13 -6.59
C ARG A 35 5.68 -6.88 -7.38
N GLU A 36 6.70 -6.18 -7.85
CA GLU A 36 7.83 -6.77 -8.55
C GLU A 36 8.62 -7.73 -7.65
N ALA A 37 8.75 -7.42 -6.36
CA ALA A 37 9.31 -8.33 -5.38
C ALA A 37 8.39 -9.56 -5.20
N ALA A 38 7.08 -9.36 -5.05
CA ALA A 38 6.09 -10.43 -4.93
C ALA A 38 6.09 -11.34 -6.16
N ALA A 39 6.23 -10.80 -7.37
CA ALA A 39 6.25 -11.57 -8.60
C ALA A 39 7.45 -12.55 -8.68
N LYS A 40 8.51 -12.31 -7.91
CA LYS A 40 9.70 -13.17 -7.80
C LYS A 40 9.53 -14.26 -6.73
N GLU A 41 8.50 -14.20 -5.91
CA GLU A 41 8.22 -15.20 -4.86
C GLU A 41 7.63 -16.48 -5.45
N THR A 42 8.21 -17.62 -5.06
CA THR A 42 7.78 -18.95 -5.56
C THR A 42 6.55 -19.49 -4.84
N SER A 43 6.26 -19.03 -3.63
CA SER A 43 5.13 -19.49 -2.82
C SER A 43 4.03 -18.45 -2.70
N ALA A 44 2.78 -18.89 -2.58
CA ALA A 44 1.64 -18.01 -2.31
C ALA A 44 1.84 -17.24 -1.00
N ALA A 45 2.43 -17.86 0.02
CA ALA A 45 2.75 -17.21 1.29
C ALA A 45 3.74 -16.05 1.12
N GLY A 46 4.77 -16.20 0.28
CA GLY A 46 5.72 -15.11 -0.02
C GLY A 46 5.03 -13.93 -0.71
N ARG A 47 4.17 -14.20 -1.69
CA ARG A 47 3.37 -13.18 -2.39
C ARG A 47 2.44 -12.42 -1.44
N LEU A 48 1.70 -13.15 -0.60
CA LEU A 48 0.80 -12.56 0.39
C LEU A 48 1.55 -11.77 1.46
N LYS A 49 2.78 -12.17 1.84
CA LYS A 49 3.62 -11.39 2.74
C LYS A 49 3.95 -10.01 2.15
N LYS A 50 4.32 -9.94 0.88
CA LYS A 50 4.59 -8.66 0.19
C LYS A 50 3.34 -7.79 0.03
N LEU A 51 2.20 -8.41 -0.26
CA LEU A 51 0.91 -7.70 -0.24
C LEU A 51 0.63 -7.12 1.16
N LYS A 52 0.91 -7.88 2.23
CA LYS A 52 0.70 -7.43 3.60
C LYS A 52 1.65 -6.30 4.02
N GLU A 53 2.91 -6.34 3.55
CA GLU A 53 3.86 -5.22 3.69
C GLU A 53 3.27 -3.95 3.05
N PHE A 54 2.70 -4.06 1.85
CA PHE A 54 2.07 -2.94 1.15
C PHE A 54 0.80 -2.42 1.87
N GLU A 55 -0.10 -3.30 2.30
CA GLU A 55 -1.29 -2.94 3.09
C GLU A 55 -0.90 -2.19 4.38
N THR A 56 0.17 -2.65 5.04
CA THR A 56 0.68 -2.01 6.26
C THR A 56 1.20 -0.61 5.96
N SER A 57 1.93 -0.44 4.86
CA SER A 57 2.44 0.86 4.43
C SER A 57 1.32 1.84 4.09
N LEU A 58 0.31 1.42 3.33
CA LEU A 58 -0.89 2.24 3.03
C LEU A 58 -1.62 2.69 4.29
N ASN A 59 -1.87 1.77 5.22
CA ASN A 59 -2.54 2.09 6.47
C ASN A 59 -1.70 3.02 7.36
N ALA A 60 -0.38 2.89 7.35
CA ALA A 60 0.51 3.80 8.04
C ALA A 60 0.48 5.20 7.41
N GLU A 61 0.40 5.27 6.09
CA GLU A 61 0.36 6.54 5.35
C GLU A 61 -0.95 7.30 5.59
N ILE A 62 -2.09 6.62 5.52
CA ILE A 62 -3.39 7.22 5.85
C ILE A 62 -3.38 7.79 7.27
N LYS A 63 -2.85 7.03 8.25
CA LYS A 63 -2.68 7.51 9.63
C LYS A 63 -1.71 8.68 9.76
N SER A 64 -0.72 8.79 8.89
CA SER A 64 0.20 9.93 8.86
C SER A 64 -0.52 11.19 8.39
N TYR A 65 -1.41 11.09 7.40
CA TYR A 65 -2.29 12.19 6.99
C TYR A 65 -3.25 12.61 8.11
N GLU A 66 -3.96 11.67 8.74
CA GLU A 66 -4.86 11.94 9.88
C GLU A 66 -4.15 12.68 11.03
N LYS A 67 -2.88 12.33 11.30
CA LYS A 67 -2.07 13.01 12.32
C LYS A 67 -1.60 14.39 11.90
N ALA A 68 -1.30 14.58 10.61
CA ALA A 68 -0.83 15.85 10.06
C ALA A 68 -1.97 16.88 9.92
N SER A 69 -3.21 16.43 9.66
CA SER A 69 -4.40 17.28 9.53
C SER A 69 -5.63 16.62 10.20
N PRO A 70 -5.80 16.77 11.51
CA PRO A 70 -6.84 16.04 12.27
C PRO A 70 -8.28 16.55 12.05
N THR A 71 -8.48 17.66 11.36
CA THR A 71 -9.79 18.33 11.23
C THR A 71 -10.45 18.20 9.87
N GLU A 72 -9.70 17.99 8.79
CA GLU A 72 -10.24 17.75 7.44
C GLU A 72 -9.21 17.01 6.59
N GLY A 73 -9.68 15.98 5.88
CA GLY A 73 -8.85 15.23 4.95
C GLY A 73 -8.60 16.04 3.70
N GLY A 74 -7.35 16.45 3.49
CA GLY A 74 -6.97 17.21 2.30
C GLY A 74 -6.98 16.35 1.03
N ASP A 75 -6.96 16.98 -0.14
CA ASP A 75 -6.97 16.30 -1.46
C ASP A 75 -5.93 15.18 -1.58
N ALA A 76 -4.78 15.31 -0.93
CA ALA A 76 -3.72 14.31 -0.94
C ALA A 76 -4.11 13.05 -0.15
N GLU A 77 -4.72 13.22 1.03
CA GLU A 77 -5.25 12.12 1.84
C GLU A 77 -6.37 11.40 1.09
N GLU A 78 -7.32 12.16 0.52
CA GLU A 78 -8.44 11.57 -0.23
C GLU A 78 -7.94 10.73 -1.42
N LYS A 79 -6.89 11.18 -2.11
CA LYS A 79 -6.27 10.41 -3.21
C LYS A 79 -5.62 9.13 -2.72
N VAL A 80 -4.90 9.15 -1.59
CA VAL A 80 -4.28 7.96 -1.01
C VAL A 80 -5.32 6.98 -0.47
N VAL A 81 -6.39 7.49 0.16
CA VAL A 81 -7.52 6.69 0.64
C VAL A 81 -8.24 6.04 -0.54
N LYS A 82 -8.58 6.79 -1.60
CA LYS A 82 -9.17 6.23 -2.84
C LYS A 82 -8.26 5.19 -3.49
N PHE A 83 -6.95 5.41 -3.47
CA PHE A 83 -5.98 4.43 -3.95
C PHE A 83 -6.02 3.15 -3.10
N SER A 84 -6.00 3.26 -1.77
CA SER A 84 -6.13 2.12 -0.85
C SER A 84 -7.42 1.33 -1.08
N PHE A 85 -8.56 2.02 -1.28
CA PHE A 85 -9.85 1.37 -1.56
C PHE A 85 -9.81 0.44 -2.76
N ARG A 86 -9.05 0.77 -3.82
CA ARG A 86 -8.90 -0.11 -4.99
C ARG A 86 -8.24 -1.46 -4.68
N PHE A 87 -7.48 -1.54 -3.59
CA PHE A 87 -6.79 -2.76 -3.18
C PHE A 87 -7.58 -3.62 -2.17
N GLU A 88 -8.65 -3.09 -1.57
CA GLU A 88 -9.47 -3.84 -0.61
C GLU A 88 -9.85 -5.24 -1.08
N PRO A 89 -10.32 -5.45 -2.34
CA PRO A 89 -10.70 -6.77 -2.79
C PRO A 89 -9.54 -7.78 -2.70
N ILE A 90 -8.30 -7.31 -2.90
CA ILE A 90 -7.07 -8.11 -2.87
C ILE A 90 -6.62 -8.34 -1.42
N PHE A 91 -6.70 -7.32 -0.58
CA PHE A 91 -6.41 -7.45 0.85
C PHE A 91 -7.37 -8.43 1.52
N ASP A 92 -8.64 -8.47 1.12
CA ASP A 92 -9.61 -9.43 1.62
C ASP A 92 -9.30 -10.87 1.23
N LEU A 93 -8.70 -11.10 0.06
CA LEU A 93 -8.20 -12.44 -0.33
C LEU A 93 -7.10 -12.90 0.63
N SER A 94 -6.22 -12.01 1.08
CA SER A 94 -5.10 -12.35 1.97
C SER A 94 -5.52 -12.81 3.37
N LYS A 95 -6.76 -12.51 3.77
CA LYS A 95 -7.30 -12.81 5.11
C LYS A 95 -7.83 -14.25 5.23
N LYS A 96 -7.97 -14.96 4.11
CA LYS A 96 -8.54 -16.32 4.07
C LYS A 96 -7.87 -17.17 2.99
N LYS A 97 -8.11 -18.48 3.02
CA LYS A 97 -7.86 -19.30 1.84
C LYS A 97 -8.82 -18.86 0.74
N PHE A 98 -8.31 -18.62 -0.46
CA PHE A 98 -9.10 -18.18 -1.60
C PHE A 98 -8.99 -19.17 -2.77
N THR A 99 -9.99 -19.10 -3.64
CA THR A 99 -10.12 -19.92 -4.83
C THR A 99 -9.96 -19.06 -6.09
N LYS A 100 -9.89 -19.71 -7.26
CA LYS A 100 -9.95 -19.00 -8.54
C LYS A 100 -11.20 -18.12 -8.67
N THR A 101 -12.35 -18.60 -8.19
CA THR A 101 -13.61 -17.84 -8.20
C THR A 101 -13.52 -16.57 -7.34
N ASP A 102 -12.80 -16.62 -6.21
CA ASP A 102 -12.58 -15.43 -5.39
C ASP A 102 -11.69 -14.40 -6.11
N CYS A 103 -10.68 -14.86 -6.85
CA CYS A 103 -9.86 -13.99 -7.71
C CYS A 103 -10.68 -13.34 -8.84
N ASP A 104 -11.52 -14.12 -9.53
CA ASP A 104 -12.39 -13.61 -10.59
C ASP A 104 -13.40 -12.58 -10.04
N LYS A 105 -13.94 -12.80 -8.82
CA LYS A 105 -14.78 -11.83 -8.11
C LYS A 105 -14.03 -10.56 -7.71
N ALA A 106 -12.81 -10.69 -7.20
CA ALA A 106 -11.98 -9.54 -6.83
C ALA A 106 -11.65 -8.69 -8.07
N LYS A 107 -11.34 -9.32 -9.21
CA LYS A 107 -11.16 -8.64 -10.50
C LYS A 107 -12.40 -7.84 -10.89
N GLY A 108 -13.56 -8.50 -10.89
CA GLY A 108 -14.82 -7.85 -11.23
C GLY A 108 -15.18 -6.69 -10.29
N ARG A 109 -14.87 -6.80 -8.99
CA ARG A 109 -15.06 -5.70 -8.03
C ARG A 109 -14.17 -4.50 -8.35
N ILE A 110 -12.88 -4.73 -8.64
CA ILE A 110 -11.94 -3.66 -9.00
C ILE A 110 -12.42 -2.92 -10.27
N GLU A 111 -12.80 -3.67 -11.31
CA GLU A 111 -13.27 -3.10 -12.57
C GLU A 111 -14.59 -2.33 -12.39
N LEU A 112 -15.56 -2.92 -11.68
CA LEU A 112 -16.87 -2.30 -11.44
C LEU A 112 -16.75 -1.00 -10.65
N GLU A 113 -16.00 -1.01 -9.55
CA GLU A 113 -15.83 0.19 -8.72
C GLU A 113 -15.02 1.28 -9.42
N ASP A 114 -14.14 0.92 -10.37
CA ASP A 114 -13.42 1.90 -11.19
C ASP A 114 -14.27 2.49 -12.31
N MET A 115 -15.16 1.70 -12.90
CA MET A 115 -16.02 2.12 -14.00
C MET A 115 -17.32 2.80 -13.55
N SER A 116 -17.67 2.70 -12.27
CA SER A 116 -18.86 3.35 -11.72
C SER A 116 -18.86 4.86 -12.00
N GLY A 117 -19.90 5.33 -12.70
CA GLY A 117 -20.05 6.74 -13.09
C GLY A 117 -19.22 7.18 -14.29
N LYS A 118 -18.44 6.29 -14.92
CA LYS A 118 -17.70 6.58 -16.16
C LYS A 118 -18.52 6.21 -17.40
N PRO A 119 -18.32 6.90 -18.54
CA PRO A 119 -18.88 6.47 -19.82
C PRO A 119 -18.47 5.05 -20.19
N GLU A 120 -19.34 4.34 -20.90
CA GLU A 120 -19.03 3.02 -21.45
C GLU A 120 -17.78 3.07 -22.35
N GLY A 121 -16.90 2.08 -22.21
CA GLY A 121 -15.63 2.02 -22.95
C GLY A 121 -14.52 2.91 -22.40
N SER A 122 -14.73 3.61 -21.28
CA SER A 122 -13.65 4.36 -20.62
C SER A 122 -12.50 3.42 -20.21
N PRO A 123 -11.23 3.87 -20.32
CA PRO A 123 -10.12 3.09 -19.80
C PRO A 123 -10.18 3.01 -18.27
N LEU A 124 -9.58 1.94 -17.73
CA LEU A 124 -9.35 1.82 -16.30
C LEU A 124 -8.42 2.94 -15.82
N SER A 125 -8.62 3.39 -14.58
CA SER A 125 -7.67 4.31 -13.96
C SER A 125 -6.35 3.60 -13.67
N ALA A 126 -5.25 4.37 -13.62
CA ALA A 126 -3.94 3.84 -13.24
C ALA A 126 -3.96 3.12 -11.87
N ASN A 127 -4.83 3.56 -10.95
CA ASN A 127 -5.01 2.94 -9.64
C ASN A 127 -5.63 1.54 -9.77
N ALA A 128 -6.67 1.41 -10.59
CA ALA A 128 -7.31 0.13 -10.87
C ALA A 128 -6.38 -0.80 -11.65
N GLU A 129 -5.64 -0.29 -12.62
CA GLU A 129 -4.63 -1.07 -13.35
C GLU A 129 -3.55 -1.64 -12.42
N GLU A 130 -3.04 -0.85 -11.47
CA GLU A 130 -2.04 -1.34 -10.51
C GLU A 130 -2.63 -2.38 -9.55
N ALA A 131 -3.88 -2.19 -9.10
CA ALA A 131 -4.59 -3.20 -8.31
C ALA A 131 -4.77 -4.51 -9.10
N LEU A 132 -5.18 -4.45 -10.36
CA LEU A 132 -5.31 -5.64 -11.21
C LEU A 132 -3.98 -6.37 -11.40
N LYS A 133 -2.88 -5.65 -11.61
CA LYS A 133 -1.54 -6.26 -11.68
C LYS A 133 -1.15 -6.94 -10.38
N TRP A 134 -1.54 -6.39 -9.23
CA TRP A 134 -1.33 -7.04 -7.94
C TRP A 134 -2.16 -8.31 -7.79
N LEU A 135 -3.42 -8.27 -8.22
CA LEU A 135 -4.31 -9.42 -8.20
C LEU A 135 -3.74 -10.57 -9.03
N GLU A 136 -3.19 -10.28 -10.23
CA GLU A 136 -2.52 -11.27 -11.07
C GLU A 136 -1.35 -11.96 -10.36
N VAL A 137 -0.54 -11.20 -9.62
CA VAL A 137 0.58 -11.76 -8.84
C VAL A 137 0.03 -12.65 -7.72
N VAL A 138 -0.94 -12.17 -6.95
CA VAL A 138 -1.50 -12.89 -5.79
C VAL A 138 -2.20 -14.19 -6.21
N CYS A 139 -2.91 -14.15 -7.33
CA CYS A 139 -3.73 -15.26 -7.83
C CYS A 139 -3.00 -16.21 -8.79
N LYS A 140 -1.70 -16.03 -8.99
CA LYS A 140 -0.82 -16.97 -9.70
C LYS A 140 -0.62 -18.25 -8.90
#